data_AF-A0A520WFG1-F1
#
_entry.id   AF-A0A520WFG1-F1
#
_cell.length_a   1.000
_cell.length_b   1.000
_cell.length_c   1.000
_cell.angle_alpha   90.00
_cell.angle_beta   90.00
_cell.angle_gamma   90.00
#
_symmetry.space_group_name_H-M   'P 1'
#
loop_
_entity.id
_entity.type
_entity.pdbx_description
1 polymer ?
#
loop_
_entity_poly.entity_id
_entity_poly.type
_entity_poly.pdbx_seq_one_letter_code
_entity_poly.pdbx_strand_id
1 'polypeptide(L)'
;MTSFPERLKDSARPRWSHRDPVEGGNPFKLHSQSHAIWSRATDIAKDRLRRHDDHLNNRLGHTENLKQYQSELVSLATTRFDIWAERGLAVVDSQSLSNEYVAWLHAYATNWLAYVDDTCPHISVKKILETRLAIRRKHWTTVAQSQLRHSPS
;
A
#
# COMPACT_ATOMS: atom_id res chain seq x y z
N MET A 1 -13.90 9.27 -13.60
CA MET A 1 -12.51 9.55 -14.05
C MET A 1 -12.07 8.40 -14.94
N THR A 2 -11.20 8.60 -15.95
CA THR A 2 -10.88 7.51 -16.90
C THR A 2 -9.52 6.85 -16.68
N SER A 3 -8.61 7.49 -15.93
CA SER A 3 -7.25 7.02 -15.62
C SER A 3 -6.77 7.59 -14.28
N PHE A 4 -5.91 6.87 -13.55
CA PHE A 4 -5.23 7.39 -12.37
C PHE A 4 -4.39 8.63 -12.72
N PRO A 5 -4.32 9.63 -11.81
CA PRO A 5 -3.39 10.73 -11.98
C PRO A 5 -1.94 10.21 -12.09
N GLU A 6 -1.12 10.84 -12.93
CA GLU A 6 0.28 10.43 -13.11
C GLU A 6 1.06 10.38 -11.79
N ARG A 7 0.80 11.32 -10.88
CA ARG A 7 1.41 11.28 -9.53
C ARG A 7 1.05 10.03 -8.74
N LEU A 8 -0.15 9.50 -8.90
CA LEU A 8 -0.55 8.25 -8.28
C LEU A 8 0.12 7.05 -8.96
N LYS A 9 0.31 7.07 -10.28
CA LYS A 9 1.08 6.03 -10.97
C LYS A 9 2.56 6.04 -10.52
N ASP A 10 3.15 7.23 -10.47
CA ASP A 10 4.54 7.46 -10.07
C ASP A 10 4.81 7.16 -8.59
N SER A 11 3.79 7.22 -7.74
CA SER A 11 3.89 6.89 -6.31
C SER A 11 4.40 5.48 -6.04
N ALA A 12 4.19 4.56 -6.98
CA ALA A 12 4.79 3.25 -6.97
C ALA A 12 6.22 3.30 -7.55
N ARG A 13 7.08 4.21 -7.08
CA ARG A 13 8.54 4.22 -7.38
C ARG A 13 9.38 3.87 -6.15
N PRO A 14 10.62 3.37 -6.32
CA PRO A 14 11.37 2.64 -5.28
C PRO A 14 11.76 3.43 -4.02
N ARG A 15 11.76 4.77 -4.06
CA ARG A 15 12.28 5.61 -2.96
C ARG A 15 11.31 5.78 -1.78
N TRP A 16 10.05 5.37 -1.93
CA TRP A 16 8.95 5.87 -1.10
C TRP A 16 8.13 4.81 -0.36
N SER A 17 8.53 3.53 -0.43
CA SER A 17 7.66 2.40 -0.03
C SER A 17 7.21 2.41 1.43
N HIS A 18 8.00 2.97 2.35
CA HIS A 18 7.68 2.96 3.79
C HIS A 18 6.82 4.15 4.24
N ARG A 19 6.68 5.24 3.47
CA ARG A 19 5.84 6.41 3.80
C ARG A 19 4.59 6.42 2.94
N ASP A 20 3.88 7.56 2.91
CA ASP A 20 2.85 7.78 1.90
C ASP A 20 3.49 7.65 0.51
N PRO A 21 3.10 6.66 -0.31
CA PRO A 21 3.68 6.51 -1.63
C PRO A 21 3.40 7.75 -2.51
N VAL A 22 2.30 8.47 -2.26
CA VAL A 22 1.89 9.68 -3.00
C VAL A 22 2.34 10.91 -2.21
N GLU A 23 3.64 11.22 -2.25
CA GLU A 23 4.17 12.46 -1.69
C GLU A 23 3.66 13.68 -2.50
N GLY A 24 3.23 14.73 -1.80
CA GLY A 24 2.70 15.95 -2.43
C GLY A 24 1.18 16.15 -2.30
N GLY A 25 0.51 15.31 -1.51
CA GLY A 25 -0.89 15.50 -1.12
C GLY A 25 -1.88 14.83 -2.07
N ASN A 26 -3.06 15.41 -2.18
CA ASN A 26 -4.12 14.81 -2.97
C ASN A 26 -3.82 14.93 -4.48
N PRO A 27 -3.71 13.82 -5.23
CA PRO A 27 -3.34 13.87 -6.64
C PRO A 27 -4.53 14.25 -7.55
N PHE A 28 -5.74 14.37 -7.01
CA PHE A 28 -6.95 14.70 -7.75
C PHE A 28 -7.20 16.22 -7.77
N LYS A 29 -7.99 16.69 -8.74
CA LYS A 29 -8.37 18.10 -8.84
C LYS A 29 -9.17 18.54 -7.61
N LEU A 30 -8.85 19.71 -7.06
CA LEU A 30 -9.59 20.32 -5.96
C LEU A 30 -11.09 20.40 -6.30
N HIS A 31 -11.95 20.17 -5.30
CA HIS A 31 -13.42 20.10 -5.41
C HIS A 31 -14.01 18.94 -6.24
N SER A 32 -13.19 18.05 -6.81
CA SER A 32 -13.72 16.81 -7.41
C SER A 32 -14.16 15.81 -6.34
N GLN A 33 -15.13 14.95 -6.68
CA GLN A 33 -15.56 13.86 -5.80
C GLN A 33 -14.38 12.94 -5.43
N SER A 34 -13.53 12.60 -6.40
CA SER A 34 -12.33 11.77 -6.18
C SER A 34 -11.35 12.43 -5.21
N HIS A 35 -11.24 13.77 -5.22
CA HIS A 35 -10.43 14.48 -4.23
C HIS A 35 -11.00 14.30 -2.82
N ALA A 36 -12.31 14.51 -2.61
CA ALA A 36 -12.92 14.31 -1.29
C ALA A 36 -12.76 12.87 -0.77
N ILE A 37 -13.00 11.88 -1.64
CA ILE A 37 -12.84 10.45 -1.32
C ILE A 37 -11.38 10.14 -0.95
N TRP A 38 -10.43 10.58 -1.77
CA TRP A 38 -9.01 10.36 -1.53
C TRP A 38 -8.52 11.00 -0.23
N SER A 39 -8.95 12.23 0.07
CA SER A 39 -8.58 12.90 1.32
C SER A 39 -9.07 12.11 2.53
N ARG A 40 -10.33 11.69 2.54
CA ARG A 40 -10.87 10.85 3.62
C ARG A 40 -10.13 9.53 3.76
N ALA A 41 -9.86 8.85 2.64
CA ALA A 41 -9.11 7.60 2.64
C ALA A 41 -7.66 7.79 3.14
N THR A 42 -7.05 8.94 2.84
CA THR A 42 -5.72 9.32 3.32
C THR A 42 -5.71 9.54 4.83
N ASP A 43 -6.73 10.21 5.38
CA ASP A 43 -6.83 10.43 6.83
C ASP A 43 -7.00 9.10 7.58
N ILE A 44 -7.83 8.19 7.07
CA ILE A 44 -7.99 6.83 7.62
C ILE A 44 -6.66 6.07 7.55
N ALA A 45 -5.97 6.13 6.41
CA ALA A 45 -4.68 5.47 6.23
C ALA A 45 -3.63 5.98 7.22
N LYS A 46 -3.53 7.30 7.39
CA LYS A 46 -2.61 7.94 8.36
C LYS A 46 -2.91 7.53 9.79
N ASP A 47 -4.18 7.52 10.19
CA ASP A 47 -4.55 7.08 11.55
C ASP A 47 -4.21 5.61 11.79
N ARG A 48 -4.45 4.73 10.81
CA ARG A 48 -4.07 3.31 10.91
C ARG A 48 -2.57 3.11 10.95
N LEU A 49 -1.80 3.88 10.17
CA LEU A 49 -0.33 3.85 10.22
C LEU A 49 0.17 4.28 11.58
N ARG A 50 -0.34 5.39 12.11
CA ARG A 50 0.02 5.85 13.46
C ARG A 50 -0.22 4.78 14.51
N ARG A 51 -1.42 4.18 14.53
CA ARG A 51 -1.75 3.08 15.46
C ARG A 51 -0.85 1.86 15.27
N HIS A 52 -0.53 1.50 14.03
CA HIS A 52 0.36 0.39 13.74
C HIS A 52 1.79 0.67 14.19
N ASP A 53 2.31 1.87 13.94
CA ASP A 53 3.64 2.30 14.36
C ASP A 53 3.75 2.37 15.88
N ASP A 54 2.73 2.89 16.58
CA ASP A 54 2.67 2.89 18.05
C ASP A 54 2.75 1.46 18.60
N HIS A 55 1.98 0.52 18.03
CA HIS A 55 1.99 -0.88 18.43
C HIS A 55 3.31 -1.58 18.09
N LEU A 56 3.92 -1.25 16.95
CA LEU A 56 5.21 -1.81 16.55
C LEU A 56 6.33 -1.31 17.46
N ASN A 57 6.39 -0.01 17.77
CA ASN A 57 7.38 0.58 18.66
C ASN A 57 7.34 -0.08 20.05
N ASN A 58 6.14 -0.32 20.57
CA ASN A 58 5.96 -1.05 21.84
C ASN A 58 6.52 -2.48 21.78
N ARG A 59 6.35 -3.20 20.67
CA ARG A 59 6.83 -4.58 20.51
C ARG A 59 8.33 -4.66 20.19
N LEU A 60 8.87 -3.74 19.39
CA LEU A 60 10.29 -3.70 19.05
C LEU A 60 11.18 -3.36 20.25
N GLY A 61 10.68 -2.58 21.21
CA GLY A 61 11.38 -2.35 22.49
C GLY A 61 11.68 -3.62 23.30
N HIS A 62 11.06 -4.75 22.94
CA HIS A 62 11.19 -6.05 23.61
C HIS A 62 11.69 -7.16 22.66
N THR A 63 12.20 -6.80 21.47
CA THR A 63 12.67 -7.79 20.49
C THR A 63 14.10 -8.22 20.78
N GLU A 64 14.28 -9.46 21.24
CA GLU A 64 15.58 -9.96 21.71
C GLU A 64 16.29 -10.89 20.71
N ASN A 65 15.61 -11.33 19.64
CA ASN A 65 16.20 -12.25 18.66
C ASN A 65 15.87 -11.94 17.20
N LEU A 66 16.76 -12.42 16.32
CA LEU A 66 16.72 -12.18 14.88
C LEU A 66 15.44 -12.68 14.21
N LYS A 67 14.88 -13.82 14.64
CA LYS A 67 13.66 -14.38 14.04
C LYS A 67 12.44 -13.48 14.30
N GLN A 68 12.35 -12.94 15.51
CA GLN A 68 11.30 -12.00 15.87
C GLN A 68 11.44 -10.71 15.05
N TYR A 69 12.65 -10.16 14.93
CA TYR A 69 12.91 -9.00 14.05
C TYR A 69 12.49 -9.26 12.60
N GLN A 70 12.84 -10.42 12.04
CA GLN A 70 12.45 -10.83 10.68
C GLN A 70 10.92 -10.88 10.52
N SER A 71 10.23 -11.45 11.50
CA SER A 71 8.76 -11.51 11.51
C SER A 71 8.13 -10.11 11.58
N GLU A 72 8.67 -9.23 12.42
CA GLU A 72 8.19 -7.85 12.54
C GLU A 72 8.43 -7.03 11.27
N LEU A 73 9.58 -7.21 10.60
CA LEU A 73 9.88 -6.55 9.32
C LEU A 73 8.89 -6.98 8.23
N VAL A 74 8.60 -8.28 8.12
CA VAL A 74 7.61 -8.80 7.16
C VAL A 74 6.21 -8.29 7.49
N SER A 75 5.85 -8.25 8.78
CA SER A 75 4.55 -7.72 9.23
C SER A 75 4.41 -6.24 8.89
N LEU A 76 5.43 -5.43 9.19
CA LEU A 76 5.48 -4.01 8.89
C LEU A 76 5.24 -3.74 7.40
N ALA A 77 6.02 -4.38 6.53
CA ALA A 77 5.90 -4.21 5.09
C ALA A 77 4.51 -4.63 4.58
N THR A 78 3.98 -5.75 5.07
CA THR A 78 2.66 -6.26 4.66
C THR A 78 1.54 -5.33 5.13
N THR A 79 1.57 -4.87 6.37
CA THR A 79 0.54 -3.97 6.93
C THR A 79 0.55 -2.61 6.23
N ARG A 80 1.73 -2.03 6.00
CA ARG A 80 1.82 -0.76 5.26
C ARG A 80 1.39 -0.91 3.80
N PHE A 81 1.72 -2.04 3.16
CA PHE A 81 1.21 -2.35 1.83
C PHE A 81 -0.32 -2.32 1.81
N ASP A 82 -0.97 -3.01 2.76
CA ASP A 82 -2.43 -3.09 2.85
C ASP A 82 -3.10 -1.74 3.09
N ILE A 83 -2.57 -0.94 4.01
CA ILE A 83 -3.14 0.37 4.32
C ILE A 83 -3.16 1.27 3.08
N TRP A 84 -2.05 1.29 2.33
CA TRP A 84 -1.95 2.12 1.15
C TRP A 84 -2.72 1.55 -0.05
N ALA A 85 -2.82 0.22 -0.16
CA ALA A 85 -3.68 -0.44 -1.13
C ALA A 85 -5.16 -0.07 -0.91
N GLU A 86 -5.64 -0.14 0.33
CA GLU A 86 -7.02 0.24 0.67
C GLU A 86 -7.32 1.71 0.32
N ARG A 87 -6.37 2.61 0.55
CA ARG A 87 -6.50 4.01 0.11
C ARG A 87 -6.62 4.12 -1.41
N GLY A 88 -5.73 3.43 -2.14
CA GLY A 88 -5.74 3.40 -3.60
C GLY A 88 -7.07 2.89 -4.16
N LEU A 89 -7.62 1.85 -3.53
CA LEU A 89 -8.90 1.25 -3.87
C LEU A 89 -10.08 2.23 -3.73
N ALA A 90 -10.04 3.15 -2.76
CA ALA A 90 -11.17 4.03 -2.46
C ALA A 90 -11.67 4.86 -3.65
N VAL A 91 -10.80 5.11 -4.63
CA VAL A 91 -11.09 5.89 -5.85
C VAL A 91 -11.29 5.04 -7.10
N VAL A 92 -11.36 3.71 -6.97
CA VAL A 92 -11.56 2.77 -8.07
C VAL A 92 -13.05 2.55 -8.29
N ASP A 93 -13.63 3.27 -9.25
CA ASP A 93 -15.08 3.26 -9.56
C ASP A 93 -15.43 2.65 -10.92
N SER A 94 -14.43 2.26 -11.71
CA SER A 94 -14.61 1.78 -13.07
C SER A 94 -13.58 0.74 -13.46
N GLN A 95 -13.88 -0.04 -14.50
CA GLN A 95 -12.99 -1.11 -14.97
C GLN A 95 -11.61 -0.59 -15.42
N SER A 96 -11.57 0.59 -16.05
CA SER A 96 -10.30 1.23 -16.44
C SER A 96 -9.43 1.51 -15.23
N LEU A 97 -10.00 2.14 -14.19
CA LEU A 97 -9.28 2.42 -12.95
C LEU A 97 -8.89 1.16 -12.19
N SER A 98 -9.70 0.10 -12.26
CA SER A 98 -9.34 -1.19 -11.67
C SER A 98 -8.12 -1.79 -12.35
N ASN A 99 -7.98 -1.69 -13.67
CA ASN A 99 -6.82 -2.20 -14.38
C ASN A 99 -5.55 -1.43 -13.99
N GLU A 100 -5.64 -0.10 -13.89
CA GLU A 100 -4.53 0.74 -13.44
C GLU A 100 -4.17 0.51 -11.97
N TYR A 101 -5.15 0.30 -11.11
CA TYR A 101 -4.93 -0.08 -9.72
C TYR A 101 -4.18 -1.40 -9.59
N VAL A 102 -4.52 -2.41 -10.41
CA VAL A 102 -3.78 -3.69 -10.44
C VAL A 102 -2.34 -3.49 -10.88
N ALA A 103 -2.10 -2.68 -11.92
CA ALA A 103 -0.74 -2.35 -12.35
C ALA A 103 0.04 -1.61 -11.23
N TRP A 104 -0.61 -0.68 -10.54
CA TRP A 104 -0.04 0.03 -9.39
C TRP A 104 0.32 -0.93 -8.23
N LEU A 105 -0.55 -1.89 -7.88
CA LEU A 105 -0.25 -2.91 -6.86
C LEU A 105 0.96 -3.76 -7.22
N HIS A 106 1.13 -4.07 -8.51
CA HIS A 106 2.30 -4.81 -8.99
C HIS A 106 3.59 -4.02 -8.79
N ALA A 107 3.62 -2.76 -9.26
CA ALA A 107 4.77 -1.88 -9.09
C ALA A 107 5.09 -1.64 -7.61
N TYR A 108 4.06 -1.39 -6.80
CA TYR A 108 4.23 -1.11 -5.39
C TYR A 108 4.82 -2.28 -4.60
N ALA A 109 4.39 -3.52 -4.89
CA ALA A 109 5.00 -4.72 -4.29
C ALA A 109 6.46 -4.90 -4.69
N THR A 110 6.80 -4.68 -5.97
CA THR A 110 8.18 -4.74 -6.46
C THR A 110 9.07 -3.74 -5.72
N ASN A 111 8.58 -2.53 -5.45
CA ASN A 111 9.34 -1.52 -4.70
C ASN A 111 9.52 -1.88 -3.23
N TRP A 112 8.54 -2.51 -2.60
CA TRP A 112 8.71 -3.03 -1.25
C TRP A 112 9.83 -4.06 -1.17
N LEU A 113 9.92 -4.95 -2.16
CA LEU A 113 11.00 -5.94 -2.24
C LEU A 113 12.36 -5.28 -2.44
N ALA A 114 12.46 -4.31 -3.37
CA ALA A 114 13.69 -3.56 -3.59
C ALA A 114 14.13 -2.79 -2.35
N TYR A 115 13.21 -2.09 -1.68
CA TYR A 115 13.49 -1.34 -0.47
C TYR A 115 14.01 -2.23 0.67
N VAL A 116 13.42 -3.40 0.89
CA VAL A 116 13.89 -4.32 1.92
C VAL A 116 15.27 -4.90 1.56
N ASP A 117 15.54 -5.17 0.28
CA ASP A 117 16.86 -5.58 -0.21
C ASP A 117 17.92 -4.50 0.08
N ASP A 118 17.60 -3.24 -0.20
CA ASP A 118 18.50 -2.10 -0.03
C ASP A 118 18.74 -1.74 1.44
N THR A 119 17.70 -1.78 2.28
CA THR A 119 17.78 -1.32 3.68
C THR A 119 18.12 -2.42 4.68
N CYS A 120 17.85 -3.68 4.34
CA CYS A 120 18.07 -4.83 5.21
C CYS A 120 18.83 -5.96 4.47
N PRO A 121 20.00 -5.68 3.84
CA PRO A 121 20.64 -6.61 2.89
C PRO A 121 21.07 -7.95 3.50
N HIS A 122 21.28 -8.01 4.82
CA HIS A 122 21.72 -9.22 5.52
C HIS A 122 20.57 -9.96 6.22
N ILE A 123 19.33 -9.47 6.09
CA ILE A 123 18.18 -10.04 6.77
C ILE A 123 17.44 -10.97 5.80
N SER A 124 17.42 -12.27 6.10
CA SER A 124 16.76 -13.28 5.26
C SER A 124 15.23 -13.24 5.38
N VAL A 125 14.61 -12.25 4.71
CA VAL A 125 13.14 -12.08 4.67
C VAL A 125 12.57 -12.05 3.25
N LYS A 126 13.41 -11.86 2.22
CA LYS A 126 13.00 -11.58 0.83
C LYS A 126 11.93 -12.55 0.30
N LYS A 127 12.19 -13.87 0.38
CA LYS A 127 11.27 -14.91 -0.11
C LYS A 127 9.94 -14.94 0.64
N ILE A 128 9.99 -14.72 1.95
CA ILE A 128 8.79 -14.68 2.79
C ILE A 128 7.96 -13.45 2.44
N LEU A 129 8.61 -12.29 2.34
CA LEU A 129 7.96 -11.04 1.97
C LEU A 129 7.36 -11.09 0.57
N GLU A 130 8.09 -11.64 -0.42
CA GLU A 130 7.60 -11.84 -1.79
C GLU A 130 6.32 -12.67 -1.80
N THR A 131 6.32 -13.79 -1.07
CA THR A 131 5.13 -14.65 -0.94
C THR A 131 3.96 -13.88 -0.31
N ARG A 132 4.21 -13.13 0.76
CA ARG A 132 3.17 -12.34 1.45
C ARG A 132 2.61 -11.25 0.54
N LEU A 133 3.46 -10.48 -0.12
CA LEU A 133 3.03 -9.41 -1.04
C LEU A 133 2.26 -9.98 -2.23
N ALA A 134 2.65 -11.13 -2.79
CA ALA A 134 1.90 -11.80 -3.84
C ALA A 134 0.47 -12.16 -3.40
N ILE A 135 0.31 -12.69 -2.18
CA ILE A 135 -0.99 -12.99 -1.59
C ILE A 135 -1.81 -11.71 -1.42
N ARG A 136 -1.22 -10.64 -0.86
CA ARG A 136 -1.92 -9.36 -0.64
C ARG A 136 -2.32 -8.68 -1.93
N ARG A 137 -1.46 -8.67 -2.95
CA ARG A 137 -1.83 -8.18 -4.30
C ARG A 137 -3.04 -8.92 -4.83
N LYS A 138 -3.03 -10.26 -4.80
CA LYS A 138 -4.16 -11.06 -5.28
C LYS A 138 -5.44 -10.70 -4.54
N HIS A 139 -5.37 -10.57 -3.21
CA HIS A 139 -6.49 -10.14 -2.39
C HIS A 139 -7.06 -8.79 -2.85
N TRP A 140 -6.23 -7.74 -2.95
CA TRP A 140 -6.70 -6.40 -3.33
C TRP A 140 -7.18 -6.31 -4.78
N THR A 141 -6.58 -7.07 -5.70
CA THR A 141 -7.10 -7.24 -7.07
C THR A 141 -8.52 -7.81 -7.05
N THR A 142 -8.76 -8.87 -6.27
CA THR A 142 -10.10 -9.46 -6.13
C THR A 142 -11.10 -8.51 -5.49
N VAL A 143 -10.68 -7.70 -4.50
CA VAL A 143 -11.55 -6.69 -3.87
C VAL A 143 -11.95 -5.63 -4.90
N ALA A 144 -11.00 -5.08 -5.66
CA ALA A 144 -11.27 -4.08 -6.71
C ALA A 144 -12.25 -4.59 -7.77
N GLN A 145 -12.02 -5.80 -8.27
CA GLN A 145 -12.91 -6.42 -9.26
C GLN A 145 -14.30 -6.70 -8.70
N SER A 146 -14.40 -7.07 -7.43
CA SER A 146 -15.69 -7.34 -6.77
C SER A 146 -16.51 -6.07 -6.54
N GLN A 147 -15.88 -4.95 -6.17
CA GLN A 147 -16.60 -3.67 -5.95
C GLN A 147 -17.34 -3.18 -7.19
N LEU A 148 -16.75 -3.39 -8.38
CA LEU A 148 -17.37 -3.01 -9.65
C LEU A 148 -18.58 -3.88 -10.00
N ARG A 149 -18.60 -5.15 -9.58
CA ARG A 149 -19.74 -6.06 -9.84
C ARG A 149 -20.98 -5.73 -9.00
N HIS A 150 -20.81 -5.01 -7.89
CA HIS A 150 -21.89 -4.70 -6.94
C HIS A 150 -22.34 -3.23 -7.02
N SER A 151 -21.78 -2.43 -7.92
CA SER A 151 -22.24 -1.07 -8.16
C SER A 151 -23.46 -1.12 -9.09
N PRO A 152 -24.67 -0.73 -8.64
CA PRO A 152 -25.86 -0.73 -9.50
C PRO A 152 -25.64 0.26 -10.65
N SER A 153 -26.03 -0.14 -11.86
CA SER A 153 -26.09 0.73 -13.05
C SER A 153 -27.10 1.86 -12.88
#